data_AF-A0A453QNL9-F1
#
_entry.id   AF-A0A453QNL9-F1
#
_cell.length_a   1.000
_cell.length_b   1.000
_cell.length_c   1.000
_cell.angle_alpha   90.00
_cell.angle_beta   90.00
_cell.angle_gamma   90.00
#
_symmetry.space_group_name_H-M   'P 1'
#
loop_
_entity.id
_entity.type
_entity.pdbx_description
1 polymer ?
#
loop_
_entity_poly.entity_id
_entity_poly.type
_entity_poly.pdbx_seq_one_letter_code
_entity_poly.pdbx_strand_id
1 'polypeptide(L)'
;LVELYLVESGGKLLMVKRWLRHPWMPCFPEGRRTFCLQVWEADMSEGQWKKLDGSLEGRALFVSRPCSKSLPVGHGVREDCIYFLKKLYVWRKPKAPLGDSGLYNVRDKTFTPLLRESMPSLPWKSGRFPSWFFHAQV
;
A
#
# COMPACT_ATOMS: atom_id res chain seq x y z
N LEU A 1 3.32 13.69 6.74
CA LEU A 1 3.79 12.45 7.42
C LEU A 1 4.31 11.50 6.36
N VAL A 2 5.38 10.77 6.65
CA VAL A 2 5.90 9.70 5.78
C VAL A 2 5.74 8.36 6.48
N GLU A 3 5.21 7.37 5.79
CA GLU A 3 5.24 5.97 6.21
C GLU A 3 6.24 5.20 5.34
N LEU A 4 7.01 4.30 5.96
CA LEU A 4 8.02 3.48 5.32
C LEU A 4 7.60 2.01 5.44
N TYR A 5 7.68 1.27 4.33
CA TYR A 5 7.37 -0.15 4.29
C TYR A 5 8.52 -0.89 3.61
N LEU A 6 9.06 -1.91 4.28
CA LEU A 6 10.05 -2.81 3.69
C LEU A 6 9.34 -4.01 3.08
N VAL A 7 9.76 -4.42 1.89
CA VAL A 7 9.20 -5.56 1.17
C VAL A 7 10.30 -6.26 0.39
N GLU A 8 10.39 -7.58 0.56
CA GLU A 8 11.19 -8.43 -0.31
C GLU A 8 10.41 -8.69 -1.60
N SER A 9 11.09 -8.59 -2.74
CA SER A 9 10.51 -8.76 -4.07
C SER A 9 11.54 -9.33 -5.04
N GLY A 10 11.43 -10.63 -5.36
CA GLY A 10 12.28 -11.26 -6.37
C GLY A 10 13.75 -11.32 -5.98
N GLY A 11 14.04 -11.52 -4.69
CA GLY A 11 15.39 -11.52 -4.13
C GLY A 11 15.93 -10.13 -3.80
N LYS A 12 15.21 -9.06 -4.12
CA LYS A 12 15.59 -7.68 -3.83
C LYS A 12 14.86 -7.15 -2.60
N LEU A 13 15.55 -6.33 -1.81
CA LEU A 13 14.93 -5.59 -0.71
C LEU A 13 14.49 -4.22 -1.20
N LEU A 14 13.19 -3.95 -1.13
CA LEU A 14 12.60 -2.67 -1.52
C LEU A 14 12.06 -1.91 -0.31
N MET A 15 12.09 -0.59 -0.38
CA MET A 15 11.42 0.32 0.54
C MET A 15 10.41 1.19 -0.21
N VAL A 16 9.16 1.12 0.23
CA VAL A 16 8.10 2.00 -0.23
C VAL A 16 7.94 3.16 0.75
N LYS A 17 8.13 4.38 0.24
CA LYS A 17 7.83 5.61 0.96
C LYS A 17 6.45 6.10 0.57
N ARG A 18 5.57 6.30 1.55
CA ARG A 18 4.20 6.81 1.34
C ARG A 18 4.02 8.14 2.07
N TRP A 19 3.76 9.20 1.31
CA TRP A 19 3.51 10.53 1.90
C TRP A 19 2.02 10.80 2.07
N LEU A 20 1.70 11.24 3.28
CA LEU A 20 0.34 11.57 3.70
C LEU A 20 0.23 13.08 3.97
N ARG A 21 -0.77 13.71 3.36
CA ARG A 21 -1.22 15.08 3.69
C ARG A 21 -2.08 15.04 4.94
N HIS A 22 -1.82 15.96 5.87
CA HIS A 22 -2.74 16.23 6.96
C HIS A 22 -3.89 17.08 6.40
N PRO A 23 -5.17 16.76 6.67
CA PRO A 23 -6.23 17.71 6.39
C PRO A 23 -6.00 18.93 7.29
N TRP A 24 -5.72 20.08 6.69
CA TRP A 24 -5.52 21.34 7.41
C TRP A 24 -6.84 21.92 7.96
N MET A 25 -7.98 21.30 7.63
CA MET A 25 -9.31 21.76 8.03
C MET A 25 -10.18 20.63 8.59
N PRO A 26 -11.05 20.91 9.60
CA PRO A 26 -12.01 19.96 10.14
C PRO A 26 -13.08 19.49 9.12
N CYS A 27 -13.19 20.16 7.98
CA CYS A 27 -14.22 19.93 6.97
C CYS A 27 -14.00 18.67 6.10
N PHE A 28 -12.87 17.98 6.22
CA PHE A 28 -12.65 16.68 5.55
C PHE A 28 -12.79 15.53 6.57
N PRO A 29 -13.97 14.88 6.64
CA PRO A 29 -14.20 13.77 7.58
C PRO A 29 -13.33 12.52 7.30
N GLU A 30 -12.58 12.52 6.19
CA GLU A 30 -11.88 11.33 5.67
C GLU A 30 -10.43 11.14 6.16
N GLY A 31 -9.87 12.05 6.96
CA GLY A 31 -8.55 11.87 7.57
C GLY A 31 -7.36 12.08 6.61
N ARG A 32 -6.19 11.51 6.96
CA ARG A 32 -4.94 11.64 6.17
C ARG A 32 -5.10 11.03 4.77
N ARG A 33 -4.65 11.75 3.73
CA ARG A 33 -4.69 11.29 2.33
C ARG A 33 -3.31 11.09 1.73
N THR A 34 -3.16 10.05 0.93
CA THR A 34 -1.93 9.72 0.21
C THR A 34 -1.85 10.59 -1.02
N PHE A 35 -0.69 11.20 -1.23
CA PHE A 35 -0.45 12.06 -2.39
C PHE A 35 0.83 11.72 -3.14
N CYS A 36 1.67 10.85 -2.59
CA CYS A 36 2.90 10.39 -3.23
C CYS A 36 3.25 9.00 -2.72
N LEU A 37 3.72 8.14 -3.63
CA LEU A 37 4.48 6.94 -3.30
C LEU A 37 5.76 6.90 -4.14
N GLN A 38 6.82 6.37 -3.55
CA GLN A 38 8.08 6.10 -4.22
C GLN A 38 8.64 4.78 -3.75
N VAL A 39 9.29 4.06 -4.66
CA VAL A 39 9.97 2.80 -4.38
C VAL A 39 11.47 3.04 -4.44
N TRP A 40 12.19 2.40 -3.54
CA TRP A 40 13.63 2.44 -3.44
C TRP A 40 14.14 1.01 -3.31
N GLU A 41 15.18 0.66 -4.04
CA GLU A 41 15.87 -0.62 -3.96
C GLU A 41 17.12 -0.47 -3.08
N ALA A 42 17.39 -1.47 -2.24
CA ALA A 42 18.61 -1.53 -1.47
C ALA A 42 19.76 -1.99 -2.38
N ASP A 43 20.76 -1.13 -2.54
CA ASP A 43 22.05 -1.52 -3.10
C ASP A 43 22.93 -2.00 -1.95
N MET A 44 23.07 -3.32 -1.84
CA MET A 44 23.88 -3.95 -0.79
C MET A 44 25.38 -3.79 -1.01
N SER A 45 25.81 -3.49 -2.25
CA SER A 45 27.22 -3.28 -2.57
C SER A 45 27.69 -1.89 -2.15
N GLU A 46 26.85 -0.87 -2.34
CA GLU A 46 27.14 0.52 -1.95
C GLU A 46 26.59 0.88 -0.57
N GLY A 47 25.74 0.04 0.03
CA GLY A 47 25.09 0.30 1.32
C GLY A 47 24.08 1.45 1.27
N GLN A 48 23.44 1.67 0.11
CA GLN A 48 22.60 2.83 -0.15
C GLN A 48 21.22 2.44 -0.70
N TRP A 49 20.26 3.35 -0.59
CA TRP A 49 18.96 3.21 -1.23
C TRP A 49 18.96 3.92 -2.58
N LYS A 50 18.75 3.17 -3.67
CA LYS A 50 18.61 3.72 -5.02
C LYS A 50 17.15 3.86 -5.36
N LYS A 51 16.75 5.02 -5.90
CA LYS A 51 15.36 5.25 -6.28
C LYS A 51 15.02 4.35 -7.46
N LEU A 52 13.95 3.55 -7.31
CA LEU A 52 13.46 2.70 -8.38
C LEU A 52 12.51 3.52 -9.25
N ASP A 53 13.03 4.06 -10.35
CA ASP A 53 12.27 4.75 -11.38
C ASP A 53 12.01 3.78 -12.54
N GLY A 54 11.07 2.84 -12.36
CA GLY A 54 10.83 1.79 -13.35
C GLY A 54 9.77 0.76 -12.96
N SER A 55 9.90 -0.43 -13.52
CA SER A 55 9.01 -1.57 -13.29
C SER A 55 9.36 -2.32 -12.01
N LEU A 56 8.38 -3.04 -11.45
CA LEU A 56 8.50 -4.03 -10.39
C LEU A 56 8.73 -5.45 -10.94
N GLU A 57 9.16 -5.57 -12.20
CA GLU A 57 9.60 -6.81 -12.84
C GLU A 57 8.53 -7.91 -12.84
N GLY A 58 7.32 -7.62 -13.34
CA GLY A 58 6.24 -8.61 -13.37
C GLY A 58 5.54 -8.80 -12.02
N ARG A 59 5.72 -7.88 -11.06
CA ARG A 59 5.21 -8.01 -9.68
C ARG A 59 4.40 -6.80 -9.23
N ALA A 60 3.70 -7.00 -8.12
CA ALA A 60 2.98 -5.96 -7.40
C ALA A 60 3.35 -5.99 -5.92
N LEU A 61 3.34 -4.82 -5.28
CA LEU A 61 3.61 -4.66 -3.86
C LEU A 61 2.32 -4.42 -3.11
N PHE A 62 2.12 -5.14 -2.02
CA PHE A 62 1.08 -4.87 -1.06
C PHE A 62 1.75 -4.37 0.21
N VAL A 63 1.45 -3.12 0.59
CA VAL A 63 2.14 -2.46 1.69
C VAL A 63 1.23 -2.22 2.88
N SER A 64 1.68 -2.65 4.05
CA SER A 64 1.07 -2.34 5.33
C SER A 64 2.13 -2.34 6.43
N ARG A 65 1.85 -1.64 7.53
CA ARG A 65 2.78 -1.60 8.68
C ARG A 65 3.03 -2.98 9.31
N PRO A 66 2.03 -3.87 9.50
CA PRO A 66 2.29 -5.19 10.09
C PRO A 66 2.91 -6.19 9.10
N CYS A 67 2.64 -6.05 7.80
CA CYS A 67 3.25 -6.91 6.78
C CYS A 67 3.21 -6.23 5.40
N SER A 68 4.30 -6.35 4.66
CA SER A 68 4.31 -6.03 3.23
C SER A 68 4.72 -7.27 2.46
N LYS A 69 4.14 -7.47 1.27
CA LYS A 69 4.40 -8.64 0.45
C LYS A 69 4.47 -8.27 -1.03
N SER A 70 5.37 -8.91 -1.75
CA SER A 70 5.43 -8.85 -3.21
C SER A 70 4.80 -10.10 -3.81
N LEU A 71 3.89 -9.92 -4.78
CA LEU A 71 3.29 -11.02 -5.53
C LEU A 71 3.61 -10.90 -7.03
N PRO A 72 3.84 -12.02 -7.73
CA PRO A 72 3.85 -12.00 -9.18
C PRO A 72 2.48 -11.63 -9.73
N VAL A 73 2.45 -11.11 -10.96
CA VAL A 73 1.22 -10.88 -11.72
C VAL A 73 0.43 -12.17 -11.89
N GLY A 74 -0.89 -12.07 -11.75
CA GLY A 74 -1.82 -13.20 -11.83
C GLY A 74 -3.03 -12.99 -10.93
N HIS A 75 -4.09 -13.78 -11.12
CA HIS A 75 -5.28 -13.76 -10.25
C HIS A 75 -5.90 -12.36 -10.00
N GLY A 76 -5.84 -11.46 -11.00
CA GLY A 76 -6.36 -10.10 -10.91
C GLY A 76 -5.39 -9.06 -10.31
N VAL A 77 -4.17 -9.46 -9.94
CA VAL A 77 -3.09 -8.55 -9.55
C VAL A 77 -2.48 -7.90 -10.77
N ARG A 78 -2.41 -6.56 -10.76
CA ARG A 78 -1.85 -5.74 -11.84
C ARG A 78 -0.35 -5.56 -11.64
N GLU A 79 0.40 -5.64 -12.72
CA GLU A 79 1.84 -5.37 -12.72
C GLU A 79 2.13 -3.93 -12.31
N ASP A 80 3.33 -3.71 -11.76
CA ASP A 80 3.86 -2.37 -11.45
C ASP A 80 2.96 -1.58 -10.51
N CYS A 81 2.12 -2.27 -9.72
CA CYS A 81 1.17 -1.63 -8.81
C CYS A 81 1.58 -1.79 -7.36
N ILE A 82 1.39 -0.73 -6.59
CA ILE A 82 1.46 -0.72 -5.14
C ILE A 82 0.03 -0.63 -4.58
N TYR A 83 -0.40 -1.68 -3.92
CA TYR A 83 -1.66 -1.75 -3.19
C TYR A 83 -1.44 -1.28 -1.76
N PHE A 84 -2.14 -0.22 -1.35
CA PHE A 84 -2.03 0.33 -0.01
C PHE A 84 -3.41 0.48 0.61
N LEU A 85 -3.52 0.15 1.89
CA LEU A 85 -4.74 0.35 2.65
C LEU A 85 -4.63 1.56 3.58
N LYS A 86 -5.75 2.24 3.81
CA LYS A 86 -5.88 3.19 4.91
C LYS A 86 -5.79 2.42 6.22
N LYS A 87 -5.02 2.96 7.17
CA LYS A 87 -5.00 2.43 8.54
C LYS A 87 -6.38 2.65 9.17
N LEU A 88 -7.22 1.61 9.15
CA LEU A 88 -8.46 1.60 9.88
C LEU A 88 -8.10 1.37 11.35
N TYR A 89 -8.16 2.44 12.15
CA TYR A 89 -8.17 2.28 13.60
C TYR A 89 -9.50 1.61 13.95
N VAL A 90 -9.45 0.27 14.06
CA VAL A 90 -10.61 -0.64 14.24
C VAL A 90 -11.55 -0.16 15.36
N TRP A 91 -11.00 0.53 16.37
CA TRP A 91 -11.76 1.09 17.49
C TRP A 91 -12.76 2.20 17.15
N ARG A 92 -12.61 2.94 16.04
CA ARG A 92 -13.40 4.16 15.85
C ARG A 92 -14.59 4.01 14.91
N LYS A 93 -14.52 3.22 13.82
CA LYS A 93 -15.65 2.97 12.89
C LYS A 93 -15.46 1.68 12.07
N PRO A 94 -16.06 0.54 12.48
CA PRO A 94 -15.97 -0.72 11.73
C PRO A 94 -16.65 -0.68 10.35
N LYS A 95 -17.51 0.30 10.08
CA LYS A 95 -18.23 0.47 8.80
C LYS A 95 -17.66 1.57 7.90
N ALA A 96 -16.45 2.07 8.16
CA ALA A 96 -15.87 3.12 7.31
C ALA A 96 -15.53 2.54 5.92
N PRO A 97 -15.87 3.23 4.81
CA PRO A 97 -15.42 2.85 3.48
C PRO A 97 -13.89 2.76 3.46
N LEU A 98 -13.34 1.99 2.50
CA LEU A 98 -11.89 1.79 2.32
C LEU A 98 -11.07 3.10 2.33
N GLY A 99 -11.73 4.25 2.10
CA GLY A 99 -11.20 5.58 2.37
C GLY A 99 -10.04 5.88 1.43
N ASP A 100 -8.91 6.33 1.98
CA ASP A 100 -7.65 6.54 1.25
C ASP A 100 -6.90 5.21 0.96
N SER A 101 -7.62 4.14 0.67
CA SER A 101 -7.02 2.90 0.15
C SER A 101 -7.02 2.96 -1.37
N GLY A 102 -5.95 2.51 -1.99
CA GLY A 102 -5.78 2.64 -3.42
C GLY A 102 -4.73 1.69 -3.97
N LEU A 103 -4.65 1.71 -5.29
CA LEU A 103 -3.49 1.24 -6.02
C LEU A 103 -2.74 2.44 -6.57
N TYR A 104 -1.42 2.33 -6.63
CA TYR A 104 -0.55 3.30 -7.28
C TYR A 104 0.25 2.57 -8.35
N ASN A 105 0.12 2.98 -9.60
CA ASN A 105 0.93 2.44 -10.69
C ASN A 105 2.28 3.16 -10.68
N VAL A 106 3.37 2.42 -10.49
CA VAL A 106 4.74 2.94 -10.39
C VAL A 106 5.23 3.49 -11.72
N ARG A 107 4.84 2.84 -12.83
CA ARG A 107 5.21 3.23 -14.20
C ARG A 107 4.52 4.53 -14.61
N ASP A 108 3.20 4.56 -14.47
CA ASP A 108 2.37 5.69 -14.92
C ASP A 108 2.33 6.83 -13.88
N LYS A 109 2.75 6.55 -12.64
CA LYS A 109 2.68 7.47 -11.50
C LYS A 109 1.24 7.91 -11.19
N THR A 110 0.28 7.02 -11.43
CA THR A 110 -1.16 7.28 -11.28
C THR A 110 -1.74 6.60 -10.05
N PHE A 111 -2.66 7.29 -9.39
CA PHE A 111 -3.47 6.73 -8.31
C PHE A 111 -4.80 6.25 -8.87
N THR A 112 -5.18 5.02 -8.55
CA THR A 112 -6.55 4.53 -8.75
C THR A 112 -7.16 4.16 -7.39
N PRO A 113 -8.27 4.78 -6.98
CA PRO A 113 -8.97 4.39 -5.76
C PRO A 113 -9.42 2.93 -5.83
N LEU A 114 -9.29 2.17 -4.74
CA LEU A 114 -9.75 0.77 -4.66
C LEU A 114 -11.28 0.66 -4.47
N LEU A 115 -12.06 1.56 -5.10
CA LEU A 115 -13.52 1.75 -5.04
C LEU A 115 -13.99 2.79 -3.99
N ARG A 116 -14.69 3.81 -4.47
CA ARG A 116 -15.48 4.77 -3.70
C ARG A 116 -16.95 4.49 -4.02
N GLU A 117 -17.80 4.42 -2.98
CA GLU A 117 -19.28 4.44 -2.98
C GLU A 117 -20.09 3.13 -2.88
N SER A 118 -19.71 1.98 -3.46
CA SER A 118 -20.62 0.80 -3.49
C SER A 118 -20.20 -0.44 -2.70
N MET A 119 -19.04 -0.46 -2.04
CA MET A 119 -18.61 -1.65 -1.29
C MET A 119 -19.39 -1.79 0.02
N PRO A 120 -19.98 -2.98 0.32
CA PRO A 120 -20.60 -3.22 1.61
C PRO A 120 -19.55 -3.03 2.71
N SER A 121 -19.97 -2.44 3.83
CA SER A 121 -19.12 -2.30 5.01
C SER A 121 -18.53 -3.66 5.37
N LEU A 122 -17.22 -3.81 5.21
CA LEU A 122 -16.58 -5.08 5.50
C LEU A 122 -16.70 -5.35 7.02
N PRO A 123 -17.18 -6.52 7.45
CA PRO A 123 -17.54 -6.79 8.85
C PRO A 123 -16.33 -7.04 9.77
N TRP A 124 -15.14 -6.53 9.45
CA TRP A 124 -13.90 -6.91 10.13
C TRP A 124 -13.80 -6.28 11.53
N LYS A 125 -13.95 -7.11 12.58
CA LYS A 125 -13.59 -6.79 13.98
C LYS A 125 -12.12 -7.11 14.32
N SER A 126 -11.33 -7.54 13.34
CA SER A 126 -9.98 -8.05 13.55
C SER A 126 -8.93 -6.93 13.54
N GLY A 127 -8.17 -6.80 14.62
CA GLY A 127 -6.94 -5.97 14.65
C GLY A 127 -5.82 -6.50 13.74
N ARG A 128 -6.01 -7.65 13.09
CA ARG A 128 -5.08 -8.26 12.13
C ARG A 128 -5.44 -7.83 10.70
N PHE A 129 -5.22 -6.55 10.42
CA PHE A 129 -5.39 -5.92 9.11
C PHE A 129 -4.09 -6.02 8.30
N PRO A 130 -4.09 -6.42 7.01
CA PRO A 130 -4.83 -7.49 6.38
C PRO A 130 -3.90 -8.72 6.25
N SER A 131 -3.72 -9.51 7.31
CA SER A 131 -2.86 -10.70 7.20
C SER A 131 -3.50 -11.82 6.36
N TRP A 132 -4.73 -11.63 5.85
CA TRP A 132 -5.51 -12.64 5.10
C TRP A 132 -5.46 -12.46 3.58
N PHE A 133 -4.85 -11.38 3.08
CA PHE A 133 -4.69 -11.21 1.62
C PHE A 133 -3.73 -12.23 1.01
N PHE A 134 -2.93 -12.89 1.86
CA PHE A 134 -1.99 -13.91 1.47
C PHE A 134 -2.29 -15.15 2.32
N HIS A 135 -2.57 -16.27 1.65
CA HIS A 135 -2.56 -17.56 2.33
C HIS A 135 -1.21 -17.74 3.04
N ALA A 136 -1.24 -18.29 4.25
CA ALA A 136 -0.03 -18.80 4.89
C ALA A 136 0.54 -19.86 3.95
N GLN A 137 1.79 -19.69 3.52
CA GLN A 137 2.50 -20.75 2.81
C GLN A 137 2.77 -21.84 3.84
N VAL A 138 2.24 -23.04 3.58
CA VAL A 138 2.52 -24.28 4.32
C VAL A 138 3.79 -24.88 3.74
#